data_AF-A0A940IIM9-F1
#
_entry.id   AF-A0A940IIM9-F1
#
_cell.length_a   1.000
_cell.length_b   1.000
_cell.length_c   1.000
_cell.angle_alpha   90.00
_cell.angle_beta   90.00
_cell.angle_gamma   90.00
#
_symmetry.space_group_name_H-M   'P 1'
#
loop_
_entity.id
_entity.type
_entity.pdbx_description
1 polymer ?
#
loop_
_entity_poly.entity_id
_entity_poly.type
_entity_poly.pdbx_seq_one_letter_code
_entity_poly.pdbx_strand_id
1 'polypeptide(L)'
;MRKFILSGIMIAVSFTAMAQSLEKMQWFNEPEQWEIEDNSLSMYVTPQTDYWRISHYGFTVDDAPFLYTMRGGEFEVKVKIS
;
A
#
# COMPACT_ATOMS: atom_id res chain seq x y z
N MET A 1 13.64 28.45 25.68
CA MET A 1 12.36 27.69 25.67
C MET A 1 11.72 27.62 24.28
N ARG A 2 11.52 28.74 23.56
CA ARG A 2 10.95 28.72 22.18
C ARG A 2 11.75 27.89 21.15
N LYS A 3 13.08 27.92 21.21
CA LYS A 3 13.96 27.16 20.29
C LYS A 3 13.83 25.63 20.45
N PHE A 4 13.59 25.15 21.68
CA PHE A 4 13.40 23.72 21.95
C PHE A 4 12.03 23.23 21.49
N ILE A 5 10.99 24.08 21.59
CA ILE A 5 9.64 23.77 21.09
C ILE A 5 9.64 23.68 19.56
N LEU A 6 10.35 24.58 18.87
CA LEU A 6 10.50 24.55 17.40
C LEU A 6 11.25 23.30 16.90
N SER A 7 12.29 22.83 17.60
CA SER A 7 12.98 21.58 17.25
C SER A 7 12.12 20.34 17.47
N GLY A 8 11.31 20.28 18.53
CA GLY A 8 10.40 19.15 18.77
C GLY A 8 9.30 19.02 17.70
N ILE A 9 8.80 20.15 17.19
CA ILE A 9 7.81 20.18 16.10
C ILE A 9 8.44 19.73 14.78
N MET A 10 9.68 20.12 14.47
CA MET A 10 10.37 19.67 13.24
C MET A 10 10.61 18.14 13.21
N ILE A 11 10.92 17.53 14.36
CA ILE A 11 11.09 16.08 14.45
C ILE A 11 9.76 15.35 14.18
N ALA A 12 8.64 15.83 14.73
CA ALA A 12 7.32 15.24 14.48
C ALA A 12 6.87 15.38 13.01
N VAL A 13 7.15 16.51 12.36
CA VAL A 13 6.85 16.74 10.93
C VAL A 13 7.68 15.83 10.01
N SER A 14 8.88 15.43 10.45
CA SER A 14 9.74 14.52 9.67
C SER A 14 9.18 13.09 9.58
N PHE A 15 8.43 12.63 10.60
CA PHE A 15 7.80 11.30 10.57
C PHE A 15 6.60 11.22 9.62
N THR A 16 5.87 12.32 9.43
CA THR A 16 4.73 12.37 8.48
C THR A 16 5.16 12.50 7.03
N ALA A 17 6.40 12.89 6.76
CA ALA A 17 6.93 13.12 5.42
C ALA A 17 7.40 11.84 4.67
N MET A 18 7.24 10.66 5.28
CA MET A 18 7.73 9.37 4.75
C MET A 18 6.60 8.41 4.32
N ALA A 19 5.34 8.86 4.31
CA ALA A 19 4.24 8.02 3.82
C ALA A 19 4.40 7.75 2.31
N GLN A 20 4.21 6.49 1.90
CA GLN A 20 4.23 6.13 0.49
C GLN A 20 3.03 6.74 -0.23
N SER A 21 3.21 7.24 -1.46
CA SER A 21 2.10 7.65 -2.33
C SER A 21 1.67 6.48 -3.22
N LEU A 22 0.36 6.33 -3.45
CA LEU A 22 -0.21 5.22 -4.20
C LEU A 22 0.30 5.20 -5.66
N GLU A 23 0.52 6.37 -6.25
CA GLU A 23 0.98 6.54 -7.64
C GLU A 23 2.44 6.10 -7.85
N LYS A 24 3.19 5.93 -6.75
CA LYS A 24 4.59 5.47 -6.76
C LYS A 24 4.71 3.99 -6.41
N MET A 25 3.60 3.29 -6.24
CA MET A 25 3.56 1.85 -6.04
C MET A 25 3.54 1.13 -7.40
N GLN A 26 3.70 -0.18 -7.38
CA GLN A 26 3.81 -1.02 -8.56
C GLN A 26 2.76 -2.12 -8.48
N TRP A 27 2.14 -2.45 -9.61
CA TRP A 27 1.23 -3.57 -9.70
C TRP A 27 1.97 -4.89 -9.88
N PHE A 28 1.46 -5.92 -9.23
CA PHE A 28 1.58 -7.31 -9.61
C PHE A 28 0.15 -7.76 -9.97
N ASN A 29 -0.03 -8.27 -11.19
CA ASN A 29 -1.35 -8.53 -11.81
C ASN A 29 -2.25 -7.29 -11.86
N GLU A 30 -1.84 -6.28 -12.63
CA GLU A 30 -2.62 -5.05 -12.82
C GLU A 30 -4.04 -5.35 -13.34
N PRO A 31 -5.11 -4.84 -12.68
CA PRO A 31 -6.47 -5.05 -13.15
C PRO A 31 -6.77 -4.20 -14.39
N GLU A 32 -7.78 -4.58 -15.18
CA GLU A 32 -8.15 -3.84 -16.39
C GLU A 32 -8.69 -2.43 -16.10
N GLN A 33 -9.33 -2.26 -14.93
CA GLN A 33 -9.94 -1.00 -14.53
C GLN A 33 -9.55 -0.68 -13.09
N TRP A 34 -8.74 0.36 -12.94
CA TRP A 34 -8.40 0.96 -11.67
C TRP A 34 -8.15 2.45 -11.84
N GLU A 35 -8.27 3.19 -10.74
CA GLU A 35 -7.95 4.60 -10.67
C GLU A 35 -7.36 4.94 -9.30
N ILE A 36 -6.48 5.92 -9.31
CA ILE A 36 -6.01 6.60 -8.09
C ILE A 36 -6.47 8.05 -8.19
N GLU A 37 -7.37 8.44 -7.30
CA GLU A 37 -7.89 9.80 -7.18
C GLU A 37 -8.03 10.16 -5.69
N ASP A 38 -7.68 11.38 -5.32
CA ASP A 38 -7.79 11.89 -3.94
C ASP A 38 -7.19 10.97 -2.86
N ASN A 39 -6.04 10.36 -3.18
CA ASN A 39 -5.33 9.41 -2.31
C ASN A 39 -6.17 8.16 -1.95
N SER A 40 -7.10 7.79 -2.82
CA SER A 40 -7.87 6.55 -2.78
C SER A 40 -7.55 5.70 -4.00
N LEU A 41 -7.41 4.40 -3.79
CA LEU A 41 -7.34 3.41 -4.87
C LEU A 41 -8.72 2.78 -5.03
N SER A 42 -9.31 2.93 -6.20
CA SER A 42 -10.53 2.23 -6.60
C SER A 42 -10.19 1.25 -7.72
N MET A 43 -10.76 0.05 -7.69
CA MET A 43 -10.57 -0.94 -8.74
C MET A 43 -11.80 -1.79 -8.94
N TYR A 44 -12.00 -2.25 -10.16
CA TYR A 44 -12.86 -3.40 -10.44
C TYR A 44 -11.98 -4.63 -10.44
N VAL A 45 -12.20 -5.51 -9.47
CA VAL A 45 -11.39 -6.73 -9.31
C VAL A 45 -11.63 -7.66 -10.50
N THR A 46 -10.55 -8.06 -11.16
CA THR A 46 -10.58 -9.06 -12.23
C THR A 46 -11.25 -10.34 -11.71
N PRO A 47 -12.38 -10.78 -12.29
CA PRO A 47 -13.09 -11.97 -11.81
C PRO A 47 -12.23 -13.24 -11.86
N GLN A 48 -12.55 -14.22 -11.02
CA GLN A 48 -11.90 -15.54 -10.99
C GLN A 48 -10.39 -15.50 -10.72
N THR A 49 -9.91 -14.44 -10.07
CA THR A 49 -8.52 -14.34 -9.61
C THR A 49 -8.43 -14.60 -8.11
N ASP A 50 -7.27 -15.09 -7.65
CA ASP A 50 -7.04 -15.40 -6.24
C ASP A 50 -5.54 -15.32 -5.85
N TYR A 51 -5.28 -15.24 -4.55
CA TYR A 51 -3.99 -15.56 -3.95
C TYR A 51 -4.13 -16.75 -3.01
N TRP A 52 -3.82 -17.92 -3.53
CA TRP A 52 -3.83 -19.16 -2.79
C TRP A 52 -2.52 -19.90 -2.96
N ARG A 53 -1.87 -20.30 -1.86
CA ARG A 53 -0.64 -21.09 -1.94
C ARG A 53 -0.67 -22.29 -1.02
N ILE A 54 -1.47 -23.28 -1.44
CA ILE A 54 -1.59 -24.67 -0.92
C ILE A 54 -2.00 -24.71 0.59
N SER A 55 -2.70 -25.68 1.15
CA SER A 55 -2.96 -27.02 0.65
C SER A 55 -4.15 -27.68 1.35
N HIS A 56 -5.30 -27.69 0.70
CA HIS A 56 -6.26 -28.79 0.83
C HIS A 56 -6.73 -29.12 -0.58
N TYR A 57 -7.03 -28.05 -1.32
CA TYR A 57 -7.27 -28.08 -2.76
C TYR A 57 -6.03 -28.44 -3.60
N GLY A 58 -4.83 -28.45 -3.02
CA GLY A 58 -3.62 -28.93 -3.68
C GLY A 58 -3.06 -28.02 -4.79
N PHE A 59 -3.64 -26.84 -5.02
CA PHE A 59 -3.20 -25.91 -6.05
C PHE A 59 -2.55 -24.63 -5.49
N THR A 60 -1.92 -23.88 -6.39
CA THR A 60 -1.47 -22.50 -6.20
C THR A 60 -2.14 -21.63 -7.25
N VAL A 61 -2.59 -20.45 -6.85
CA VAL A 61 -3.10 -19.37 -7.70
C VAL A 61 -2.50 -18.07 -7.17
N ASP A 62 -1.95 -17.25 -8.03
CA ASP A 62 -1.28 -15.99 -7.67
C ASP A 62 -1.52 -14.89 -8.71
N ASP A 63 -2.78 -14.76 -9.15
CA ASP A 63 -3.20 -13.92 -10.27
C ASP A 63 -4.13 -12.75 -9.90
N ALA A 64 -4.47 -12.56 -8.61
CA ALA A 64 -5.29 -11.43 -8.16
C ALA A 64 -4.53 -10.09 -8.14
N PRO A 65 -5.22 -8.94 -8.24
CA PRO A 65 -4.56 -7.62 -8.18
C PRO A 65 -3.78 -7.37 -6.88
N PHE A 66 -2.54 -6.92 -7.01
CA PHE A 66 -1.68 -6.56 -5.87
C PHE A 66 -0.87 -5.29 -6.14
N LEU A 67 -1.26 -4.17 -5.53
CA LEU A 67 -0.49 -2.94 -5.56
C LEU A 67 0.49 -2.90 -4.38
N TYR A 68 1.79 -2.78 -4.65
CA TYR A 68 2.83 -2.90 -3.63
C TYR A 68 4.00 -1.93 -3.82
N THR A 69 4.83 -1.83 -2.78
CA THR A 69 6.15 -1.20 -2.89
C THR A 69 7.12 -1.96 -2.00
N MET A 70 8.39 -1.99 -2.39
CA MET A 70 9.42 -2.63 -1.57
C MET A 70 9.81 -1.70 -0.42
N ARG A 71 9.79 -2.23 0.80
CA ARG A 71 10.27 -1.56 2.00
C ARG A 71 11.22 -2.48 2.75
N GLY A 72 12.41 -1.98 3.05
CA GLY A 72 13.38 -2.66 3.90
C GLY A 72 13.26 -2.20 5.35
N GLY A 73 13.69 -3.04 6.29
CA GLY A 73 13.62 -2.76 7.72
C GLY A 73 12.20 -2.86 8.29
N GLU A 74 12.02 -2.33 9.49
CA GLU A 74 10.72 -2.27 10.17
C GLU A 74 9.86 -1.15 9.57
N PHE A 75 8.58 -1.43 9.36
CA PHE A 75 7.64 -0.46 8.81
C PHE A 75 6.22 -0.68 9.36
N GLU A 76 5.39 0.36 9.24
CA GLU A 76 3.97 0.32 9.57
C GLU A 76 3.17 0.68 8.31
N VAL A 77 2.06 -0.05 8.08
CA VAL A 77 1.09 0.26 7.02
C VAL A 77 -0.27 0.55 7.66
N LYS A 78 -0.89 1.64 7.23
CA LYS A 78 -2.26 2.02 7.61
C LYS A 78 -3.06 2.24 6.33
N VAL A 79 -4.17 1.53 6.19
CA VAL A 79 -5.09 1.64 5.06
C VAL A 79 -6.53 1.66 5.58
N LYS A 80 -7.38 2.42 4.92
CA LYS A 80 -8.84 2.36 5.12
C LYS A 80 -9.44 1.58 3.96
N ILE A 81 -10.27 0.60 4.26
CA ILE A 81 -11.04 -0.16 3.26
C ILE A 81 -12.49 0.31 3.36
N SER A 82 -13.14 0.56 2.22
CA SER A 82 -14.52 1.03 2.11
C SER A 82 -15.28 0.30 1.02
#